data_AF-A0A830GU26-F1
#
_entry.id   AF-A0A830GU26-F1
#
_cell.length_a   1.000
_cell.length_b   1.000
_cell.length_c   1.000
_cell.angle_alpha   90.00
_cell.angle_beta   90.00
_cell.angle_gamma   90.00
#
_symmetry.space_group_name_H-M   'P 1'
#
loop_
_entity.id
_entity.type
_entity.pdbx_description
1 polymer ?
#
loop_
_entity_poly.entity_id
_entity_poly.type
_entity_poly.pdbx_seq_one_letter_code
_entity_poly.pdbx_strand_id
1 'polypeptide(L)'
;MSIPANPMIALQTRPVNLSYASSFLKTVGCNVDDSITPVIRTGREPEIMIMSGFNFNEYLISNSLTLMASSSCPTNIKRQLFPHVDDAVYVPYANGGAFSDITMDRGRLDEDGIDVFNDFLLLNSKYSSYIHELMWRLKPKLTLIVTLNEEGDEMYKPHAHFLMEGFNVHLMTLPQGLPPYDVAYRLARHIHDTLKVALEGEAFTPYKAEVTAEGDLKSLSRLLSVHGIPFEQDGDRFIVTVINRFTDQLLPIIDHFIPIYSLSVRRLAQ
;
A
#
# COMPACT_ATOMS: atom_id res chain seq x y z
N MET A 1 21.82 14.06 -20.71
CA MET A 1 21.64 12.68 -21.19
C MET A 1 20.43 12.66 -22.09
N SER A 2 20.62 12.38 -23.39
CA SER A 2 19.49 12.16 -24.31
C SER A 2 18.73 10.92 -23.86
N ILE A 3 17.41 10.91 -23.98
CA ILE A 3 16.56 9.71 -23.80
C ILE A 3 16.62 8.96 -25.14
N PRO A 4 17.42 7.90 -25.33
CA PRO A 4 17.52 7.23 -26.62
C PRO A 4 16.94 5.82 -26.47
N ALA A 5 15.61 5.71 -26.56
CA ALA A 5 14.82 4.50 -26.75
C ALA A 5 13.36 4.91 -26.50
N ASN A 6 12.41 4.33 -27.25
CA ASN A 6 10.98 4.54 -26.99
C ASN A 6 10.71 4.36 -25.47
N PRO A 7 10.25 5.39 -24.75
CA PRO A 7 10.24 5.36 -23.30
C PRO A 7 9.38 4.24 -22.71
N MET A 8 8.41 3.75 -23.49
CA MET A 8 7.62 2.56 -23.16
C MET A 8 8.46 1.27 -23.12
N ILE A 9 9.45 1.11 -24.01
CA ILE A 9 10.29 -0.09 -24.04
C ILE A 9 11.08 -0.23 -22.73
N ALA A 10 11.59 0.88 -22.19
CA ALA A 10 12.33 0.83 -20.94
C ALA A 10 11.43 0.36 -19.78
N LEU A 11 10.22 0.92 -19.66
CA LEU A 11 9.23 0.49 -18.68
C LEU A 11 8.86 -0.99 -18.85
N GLN A 12 8.88 -1.50 -20.09
CA GLN A 12 8.51 -2.89 -20.34
C GLN A 12 9.60 -3.92 -20.03
N THR A 13 10.87 -3.50 -19.91
CA THR A 13 12.01 -4.44 -20.00
C THR A 13 13.02 -4.33 -18.87
N ARG A 14 13.05 -3.23 -18.11
CA ARG A 14 14.08 -3.00 -17.10
C ARG A 14 13.59 -2.15 -15.92
N PRO A 15 14.28 -2.20 -14.77
CA PRO A 15 14.06 -1.23 -13.71
C PRO A 15 14.26 0.20 -14.23
N VAL A 16 13.43 1.11 -13.74
CA VAL A 16 13.56 2.56 -14.00
C VAL A 16 13.50 3.30 -12.68
N ASN A 17 14.13 4.46 -12.61
CA ASN A 17 14.07 5.29 -11.42
C ASN A 17 12.79 6.14 -11.37
N LEU A 18 12.51 6.71 -10.19
CA LEU A 18 11.33 7.55 -9.96
C LEU A 18 11.24 8.74 -10.93
N SER A 19 12.36 9.38 -11.22
CA SER A 19 12.42 10.56 -12.10
C SER A 19 12.07 10.21 -13.54
N TYR A 20 12.51 9.04 -14.02
CA TYR A 20 12.15 8.53 -15.33
C TYR A 20 10.64 8.27 -15.44
N ALA A 21 10.05 7.56 -14.48
CA ALA A 21 8.62 7.26 -14.47
C ALA A 21 7.77 8.54 -14.42
N SER A 22 8.12 9.47 -13.52
CA SER A 22 7.44 10.77 -13.39
C SER A 22 7.52 11.59 -14.67
N SER A 23 8.70 11.66 -15.28
CA SER A 23 8.92 12.39 -16.53
C SER A 23 8.11 11.80 -17.68
N PHE A 24 8.04 10.47 -17.77
CA PHE A 24 7.21 9.79 -18.77
C PHE A 24 5.73 10.13 -18.57
N LEU A 25 5.21 9.98 -17.35
CA LEU A 25 3.80 10.24 -17.02
C LEU A 25 3.40 11.70 -17.32
N LYS A 26 4.24 12.66 -16.92
CA LYS A 26 4.05 14.09 -17.24
C LYS A 26 4.04 14.34 -18.76
N THR A 27 4.97 13.71 -19.49
CA THR A 27 5.06 13.83 -20.95
C THR A 27 3.79 13.32 -21.64
N VAL A 28 3.20 12.22 -21.15
CA VAL A 28 1.98 11.64 -21.73
C VAL A 28 0.70 12.28 -21.20
N GLY A 29 0.78 13.40 -20.46
CA GLY A 29 -0.37 14.22 -20.07
C GLY A 29 -1.04 13.81 -18.75
N CYS A 30 -0.40 12.98 -17.94
CA CYS A 30 -0.90 12.66 -16.60
C CYS A 30 -0.67 13.81 -15.62
N ASN A 31 -1.61 14.01 -14.70
CA ASN A 31 -1.36 14.79 -13.49
C ASN A 31 -0.64 13.90 -12.47
N VAL A 32 0.60 14.25 -12.14
CA VAL A 32 1.48 13.45 -11.28
C VAL A 32 1.88 14.28 -10.08
N ASP A 33 1.59 13.79 -8.89
CA ASP A 33 2.25 14.23 -7.66
C ASP A 33 3.52 13.40 -7.48
N ASP A 34 4.68 14.04 -7.52
CA ASP A 34 5.99 13.40 -7.35
C ASP A 34 6.80 13.99 -6.19
N SER A 35 6.12 14.52 -5.15
CA SER A 35 6.80 15.12 -3.99
C SER A 35 7.62 14.13 -3.17
N ILE A 36 7.16 12.87 -3.07
CA ILE A 36 7.80 11.78 -2.32
C ILE A 36 7.98 10.56 -3.21
N THR A 37 6.88 10.08 -3.79
CA THR A 37 6.85 9.01 -4.78
C THR A 37 5.79 9.35 -5.84
N PRO A 38 5.90 8.87 -7.09
CA PRO A 38 4.92 9.18 -8.13
C PRO A 38 3.54 8.65 -7.76
N VAL A 39 2.56 9.56 -7.64
CA VAL A 39 1.14 9.25 -7.45
C VAL A 39 0.36 9.81 -8.62
N ILE A 40 -0.44 8.94 -9.23
CA ILE A 40 -1.24 9.28 -10.42
C ILE A 40 -2.71 9.08 -10.08
N ARG A 41 -3.49 10.14 -10.22
CA ARG A 41 -4.94 10.09 -10.02
C ARG A 41 -5.62 10.10 -11.38
N THR A 42 -6.42 9.09 -11.64
CA THR A 42 -7.25 8.96 -12.85
C THR A 42 -8.71 9.17 -12.46
N GLY A 43 -9.50 9.75 -13.36
CA GLY A 43 -10.90 10.04 -13.08
C GLY A 43 -11.16 11.25 -12.16
N ARG A 44 -12.42 11.43 -11.74
CA ARG A 44 -12.84 12.60 -10.94
C ARG A 44 -12.96 12.30 -9.46
N GLU A 45 -13.43 11.10 -9.12
CA GLU A 45 -13.63 10.66 -7.74
C GLU A 45 -13.01 9.28 -7.58
N PRO A 46 -11.69 9.20 -7.35
CA PRO A 46 -11.00 7.92 -7.31
C PRO A 46 -11.53 7.04 -6.17
N GLU A 47 -12.12 5.89 -6.51
CA GLU A 47 -12.68 4.97 -5.52
C GLU A 47 -11.69 3.86 -5.14
N ILE A 48 -10.65 3.65 -5.96
CA ILE A 48 -9.73 2.53 -5.84
C ILE A 48 -8.32 3.07 -5.73
N MET A 49 -7.52 2.50 -4.83
CA MET A 49 -6.09 2.74 -4.76
C MET A 49 -5.35 1.46 -5.13
N ILE A 50 -4.36 1.54 -6.01
CA ILE A 50 -3.54 0.41 -6.46
C ILE A 50 -2.08 0.76 -6.21
N MET A 51 -1.39 -0.05 -5.41
CA MET A 51 -0.02 0.21 -5.03
C MET A 51 0.88 -1.02 -5.17
N SER A 52 2.15 -0.79 -5.50
CA SER A 52 3.21 -1.80 -5.58
C SER A 52 4.57 -1.12 -5.40
N GLY A 53 5.67 -1.85 -5.59
CA GLY A 53 7.02 -1.31 -5.52
C GLY A 53 7.45 -1.01 -4.10
N PHE A 54 7.14 -1.91 -3.17
CA PHE A 54 7.73 -1.93 -1.84
C PHE A 54 9.13 -2.57 -1.86
N ASN A 55 9.33 -3.53 -2.77
CA ASN A 55 10.61 -4.19 -3.03
C ASN A 55 11.12 -3.81 -4.42
N PHE A 56 12.42 -3.53 -4.57
CA PHE A 56 13.06 -3.26 -5.86
C PHE A 56 12.75 -4.34 -6.92
N ASN A 57 12.66 -5.61 -6.51
CA ASN A 57 12.34 -6.74 -7.40
C ASN A 57 10.93 -6.67 -8.02
N GLU A 58 10.03 -5.84 -7.47
CA GLU A 58 8.69 -5.61 -8.00
C GLU A 58 8.66 -4.62 -9.17
N TYR A 59 9.82 -4.19 -9.68
CA TYR A 59 9.91 -3.17 -10.74
C TYR A 59 9.03 -3.47 -11.96
N LEU A 60 8.81 -4.74 -12.34
CA LEU A 60 7.90 -5.08 -13.43
C LEU A 60 6.44 -4.75 -13.10
N ILE A 61 6.01 -4.97 -11.85
CA ILE A 61 4.67 -4.62 -11.39
C ILE A 61 4.54 -3.09 -11.31
N SER A 62 5.53 -2.41 -10.71
CA SER A 62 5.59 -0.94 -10.65
C SER A 62 5.54 -0.28 -12.02
N ASN A 63 6.33 -0.79 -12.98
CA ASN A 63 6.32 -0.28 -14.34
C ASN A 63 4.97 -0.58 -15.03
N SER A 64 4.36 -1.72 -14.74
CA SER A 64 3.02 -2.05 -15.24
C SER A 64 2.00 -1.04 -14.74
N LEU A 65 2.00 -0.71 -13.45
CA LEU A 65 1.12 0.33 -12.88
C LEU A 65 1.35 1.69 -13.54
N THR A 66 2.60 2.06 -13.83
CA THR A 66 2.93 3.27 -14.59
C THR A 66 2.30 3.25 -16.00
N LEU A 67 2.41 2.13 -16.70
CA LEU A 67 1.84 1.95 -18.06
C LEU A 67 0.29 1.92 -18.03
N MET A 68 -0.31 1.28 -17.03
CA MET A 68 -1.76 1.29 -16.79
C MET A 68 -2.26 2.73 -16.56
N ALA A 69 -1.68 3.43 -15.57
CA ALA A 69 -2.04 4.80 -15.23
C ALA A 69 -1.89 5.73 -16.44
N SER A 70 -0.81 5.56 -17.21
CA SER A 70 -0.62 6.33 -18.43
C SER A 70 -1.79 6.19 -19.39
N SER A 71 -2.41 5.01 -19.48
CA SER A 71 -3.49 4.72 -20.44
C SER A 71 -4.76 5.51 -20.17
N SER A 72 -5.07 5.86 -18.90
CA SER A 72 -6.23 6.70 -18.54
C SER A 72 -5.99 8.21 -18.71
N CYS A 73 -4.75 8.65 -18.95
CA CYS A 73 -4.44 10.07 -19.03
C CYS A 73 -4.79 10.65 -20.41
N PRO A 74 -5.37 11.86 -20.50
CA PRO A 74 -5.63 12.51 -21.78
C PRO A 74 -4.30 12.83 -22.47
N THR A 75 -4.09 12.27 -23.66
CA THR A 75 -2.83 12.47 -24.40
C THR A 75 -3.07 12.73 -25.87
N ASN A 76 -2.23 13.59 -26.44
CA ASN A 76 -2.12 13.78 -27.89
C ASN A 76 -0.98 12.92 -28.48
N ILE A 77 -0.27 12.14 -27.66
CA ILE A 77 0.86 11.32 -28.08
C ILE A 77 0.38 9.90 -28.40
N LYS A 78 0.72 9.40 -29.58
CA LYS A 78 0.44 8.01 -29.96
C LYS A 78 1.23 7.06 -29.06
N ARG A 79 0.54 6.24 -28.28
CA ARG A 79 1.10 5.22 -27.38
C ARG A 79 0.32 3.91 -27.49
N GLN A 80 0.94 2.81 -27.06
CA GLN A 80 0.21 1.56 -26.84
C GLN A 80 -0.62 1.70 -25.55
N LEU A 81 -1.88 1.28 -25.60
CA LEU A 81 -2.77 1.27 -24.44
C LEU A 81 -2.64 -0.05 -23.69
N PHE A 82 -2.63 0.05 -22.37
CA PHE A 82 -2.65 -1.06 -21.44
C PHE A 82 -4.06 -1.17 -20.80
N PRO A 83 -4.49 -2.38 -20.42
CA PRO A 83 -5.65 -2.54 -19.55
C PRO A 83 -5.49 -1.66 -18.31
N HIS A 84 -6.50 -0.87 -17.96
CA HIS A 84 -6.42 0.10 -16.87
C HIS A 84 -7.74 0.15 -16.11
N VAL A 85 -7.74 0.93 -15.04
CA VAL A 85 -8.89 1.16 -14.17
C VAL A 85 -9.12 2.66 -14.13
N ASP A 86 -10.34 3.06 -14.45
CA ASP A 86 -10.77 4.46 -14.34
C ASP A 86 -11.15 4.77 -12.89
N ASP A 87 -11.13 6.06 -12.54
CA ASP A 87 -11.41 6.53 -11.17
C ASP A 87 -10.53 5.81 -10.13
N ALA A 88 -9.22 5.80 -10.36
CA ALA A 88 -8.24 5.12 -9.51
C ALA A 88 -7.04 6.00 -9.14
N VAL A 89 -6.40 5.67 -8.03
CA VAL A 89 -5.10 6.22 -7.62
C VAL A 89 -4.04 5.14 -7.75
N TYR A 90 -3.04 5.40 -8.58
CA TYR A 90 -1.88 4.54 -8.77
C TYR A 90 -0.70 5.04 -7.95
N VAL A 91 -0.10 4.15 -7.17
CA VAL A 91 1.17 4.38 -6.45
C VAL A 91 2.15 3.29 -6.88
N PRO A 92 2.88 3.50 -8.00
CA PRO A 92 3.66 2.43 -8.61
C PRO A 92 4.90 2.04 -7.82
N TYR A 93 5.48 2.99 -7.07
CA TYR A 93 6.76 2.84 -6.37
C TYR A 93 6.60 3.21 -4.90
N ALA A 94 5.80 2.44 -4.16
CA ALA A 94 5.44 2.75 -2.78
C ALA A 94 6.66 3.01 -1.87
N ASN A 95 7.72 2.20 -1.99
CA ASN A 95 9.03 2.51 -1.46
C ASN A 95 9.85 3.29 -2.50
N GLY A 96 9.73 4.63 -2.50
CA GLY A 96 10.50 5.44 -3.44
C GLY A 96 12.02 5.32 -3.26
N GLY A 97 12.48 5.03 -2.04
CA GLY A 97 13.90 4.90 -1.71
C GLY A 97 14.57 3.78 -2.50
N ALA A 98 13.90 2.63 -2.63
CA ALA A 98 14.37 1.49 -3.42
C ALA A 98 14.51 1.79 -4.93
N PHE A 99 13.81 2.80 -5.45
CA PHE A 99 13.82 3.17 -6.88
C PHE A 99 14.46 4.53 -7.15
N SER A 100 15.03 5.18 -6.12
CA SER A 100 15.73 6.45 -6.26
C SER A 100 17.03 6.28 -7.07
N ASP A 101 17.75 5.18 -6.84
CA ASP A 101 18.95 4.77 -7.56
C ASP A 101 18.87 3.28 -7.95
N ILE A 102 18.58 3.04 -9.23
CA ILE A 102 18.46 1.68 -9.78
C ILE A 102 19.80 0.92 -9.89
N THR A 103 20.92 1.57 -9.59
CA THR A 103 22.24 0.90 -9.55
C THR A 103 22.49 0.21 -8.20
N MET A 104 21.67 0.51 -7.19
CA MET A 104 21.75 -0.08 -5.86
C MET A 104 20.48 -0.88 -5.57
N ASP A 105 20.59 -2.20 -5.43
CA ASP A 105 19.49 -3.02 -4.93
C ASP A 105 19.36 -2.85 -3.41
N ARG A 106 18.35 -2.09 -2.99
CA ARG A 106 18.00 -1.90 -1.57
C ARG A 106 16.96 -2.90 -1.07
N GLY A 107 16.48 -3.81 -1.92
CA GLY A 107 15.38 -4.72 -1.60
C GLY A 107 14.14 -3.95 -1.11
N ARG A 108 13.71 -4.23 0.13
CA ARG A 108 12.57 -3.59 0.78
C ARG A 108 12.91 -2.30 1.55
N LEU A 109 14.20 -1.94 1.65
CA LEU A 109 14.66 -0.83 2.47
C LEU A 109 14.65 0.51 1.72
N ASP A 110 14.39 1.60 2.43
CA ASP A 110 14.55 2.96 1.91
C ASP A 110 15.99 3.50 2.03
N GLU A 111 16.19 4.80 1.82
CA GLU A 111 17.49 5.45 1.98
C GLU A 111 18.07 5.36 3.40
N ASP A 112 17.22 5.32 4.42
CA ASP A 112 17.57 5.31 5.84
C ASP A 112 17.67 3.89 6.42
N GLY A 113 17.43 2.87 5.59
CA GLY A 113 17.50 1.46 5.98
C GLY A 113 16.21 0.94 6.63
N ILE A 114 15.09 1.63 6.43
CA ILE A 114 13.77 1.25 6.98
C ILE A 114 13.04 0.38 5.94
N ASP A 115 12.52 -0.77 6.37
CA ASP A 115 11.62 -1.59 5.54
C ASP A 115 10.26 -0.90 5.43
N VAL A 116 10.02 -0.23 4.30
CA VAL A 116 8.81 0.60 4.10
C VAL A 116 7.53 -0.21 4.19
N PHE A 117 7.55 -1.48 3.75
CA PHE A 117 6.37 -2.32 3.83
C PHE A 117 6.04 -2.59 5.30
N ASN A 118 7.01 -3.01 6.10
CA ASN A 118 6.79 -3.33 7.51
C ASN A 118 6.65 -2.09 8.41
N ASP A 119 7.08 -0.92 7.94
CA ASP A 119 7.06 0.34 8.69
C ASP A 119 5.70 1.03 8.72
N PHE A 120 4.65 0.51 8.08
CA PHE A 120 3.30 1.11 8.17
C PHE A 120 2.75 1.22 9.58
N LEU A 121 3.29 0.45 10.53
CA LEU A 121 2.96 0.55 11.95
C LEU A 121 3.70 1.67 12.68
N LEU A 122 4.90 2.03 12.24
CA LEU A 122 5.71 3.03 12.94
C LEU A 122 5.69 4.39 12.26
N LEU A 123 5.43 4.38 10.94
CA LEU A 123 5.46 5.55 10.08
C LEU A 123 6.76 6.34 10.19
N ASN A 124 7.89 5.67 10.42
CA ASN A 124 9.20 6.35 10.52
C ASN A 124 9.70 6.77 9.14
N SER A 125 9.49 5.92 8.14
CA SER A 125 9.81 6.22 6.76
C SER A 125 8.88 7.31 6.25
N LYS A 126 9.43 8.28 5.51
CA LYS A 126 8.62 9.29 4.82
C LYS A 126 7.66 8.67 3.80
N TYR A 127 7.99 7.49 3.26
CA TYR A 127 7.15 6.80 2.27
C TYR A 127 5.93 6.14 2.91
N SER A 128 6.11 5.42 4.02
CA SER A 128 5.02 4.80 4.79
C SER A 128 4.08 5.87 5.34
N SER A 129 4.63 6.93 5.94
CA SER A 129 3.90 8.13 6.38
C SER A 129 3.06 8.76 5.27
N TYR A 130 3.66 9.00 4.10
CA TYR A 130 2.99 9.65 2.99
C TYR A 130 1.85 8.79 2.42
N ILE A 131 2.06 7.47 2.27
CA ILE A 131 1.02 6.55 1.77
C ILE A 131 -0.11 6.42 2.79
N HIS A 132 0.21 6.33 4.08
CA HIS A 132 -0.77 6.30 5.17
C HIS A 132 -1.66 7.54 5.15
N GLU A 133 -1.06 8.73 5.11
CA GLU A 133 -1.78 10.00 5.02
C GLU A 133 -2.63 10.08 3.74
N LEU A 134 -2.11 9.57 2.62
CA LEU A 134 -2.83 9.52 1.34
C LEU A 134 -4.07 8.62 1.44
N MET A 135 -3.96 7.42 2.03
CA MET A 135 -5.08 6.52 2.26
C MET A 135 -6.12 7.15 3.19
N TRP A 136 -5.69 7.79 4.27
CA TRP A 136 -6.58 8.45 5.23
C TRP A 136 -7.36 9.61 4.61
N ARG A 137 -6.70 10.41 3.76
CA ARG A 137 -7.32 11.55 3.06
C ARG A 137 -8.29 11.11 1.97
N LEU A 138 -7.92 10.10 1.19
CA LEU A 138 -8.71 9.65 0.06
C LEU A 138 -9.88 8.75 0.49
N LYS A 139 -9.71 7.95 1.54
CA LYS A 139 -10.65 6.90 1.97
C LYS A 139 -11.16 6.06 0.79
N PRO A 140 -10.26 5.44 0.00
CA PRO A 140 -10.67 4.63 -1.13
C PRO A 140 -11.58 3.49 -0.64
N LYS A 141 -12.58 3.12 -1.44
CA LYS A 141 -13.45 1.97 -1.17
C LYS A 141 -12.69 0.65 -1.22
N LEU A 142 -11.58 0.61 -1.96
CA LEU A 142 -10.69 -0.54 -2.06
C LEU A 142 -9.24 -0.08 -2.25
N THR A 143 -8.33 -0.60 -1.45
CA THR A 143 -6.88 -0.51 -1.66
C THR A 143 -6.35 -1.88 -2.04
N LEU A 144 -5.78 -2.00 -3.23
CA LEU A 144 -5.10 -3.20 -3.70
C LEU A 144 -3.59 -3.01 -3.57
N ILE A 145 -2.98 -3.84 -2.72
CA ILE A 145 -1.54 -3.98 -2.61
C ILE A 145 -1.12 -5.14 -3.50
N VAL A 146 -0.27 -4.87 -4.48
CA VAL A 146 0.22 -5.87 -5.43
C VAL A 146 1.69 -6.15 -5.15
N THR A 147 2.01 -7.41 -4.87
CA THR A 147 3.38 -7.86 -4.56
C THR A 147 3.72 -9.13 -5.34
N LEU A 148 4.99 -9.53 -5.30
CA LEU A 148 5.43 -10.81 -5.85
C LEU A 148 5.09 -11.96 -4.89
N ASN A 149 4.85 -13.14 -5.44
CA ASN A 149 4.72 -14.34 -4.63
C ASN A 149 6.10 -14.73 -4.06
N GLU A 150 6.37 -14.33 -2.83
CA GLU A 150 7.53 -14.78 -2.07
C GLU A 150 7.06 -15.87 -1.08
N GLU A 151 7.57 -17.09 -1.24
CA GLU A 151 7.29 -18.17 -0.29
C GLU A 151 7.86 -17.79 1.09
N GLY A 152 7.02 -17.72 2.12
CA GLY A 152 7.48 -17.80 3.51
C GLY A 152 7.21 -16.63 4.48
N ASP A 153 6.63 -15.50 4.09
CA ASP A 153 6.41 -14.39 5.06
C ASP A 153 4.96 -14.32 5.57
N GLU A 154 4.67 -15.07 6.63
CA GLU A 154 3.43 -14.97 7.43
C GLU A 154 3.55 -14.12 8.71
N MET A 155 4.69 -13.48 8.98
CA MET A 155 4.80 -12.64 10.18
C MET A 155 4.28 -11.22 9.92
N TYR A 156 3.01 -11.00 10.24
CA TYR A 156 2.29 -9.72 10.38
C TYR A 156 2.37 -8.78 9.18
N LYS A 157 1.49 -9.04 8.23
CA LYS A 157 1.44 -8.26 7.00
C LYS A 157 0.76 -6.90 7.23
N PRO A 158 1.28 -5.80 6.66
CA PRO A 158 0.73 -4.43 6.73
C PRO A 158 -0.76 -4.30 6.38
N HIS A 159 -1.30 -5.19 5.54
CA HIS A 159 -2.74 -5.21 5.25
C HIS A 159 -3.59 -5.39 6.52
N ALA A 160 -3.14 -6.18 7.50
CA ALA A 160 -3.84 -6.39 8.77
C ALA A 160 -3.97 -5.08 9.56
N HIS A 161 -2.87 -4.32 9.62
CA HIS A 161 -2.83 -3.02 10.25
C HIS A 161 -3.82 -2.04 9.59
N PHE A 162 -3.76 -1.92 8.27
CA PHE A 162 -4.68 -1.04 7.55
C PHE A 162 -6.16 -1.46 7.69
N LEU A 163 -6.44 -2.76 7.76
CA LEU A 163 -7.79 -3.27 8.03
C LEU A 163 -8.29 -2.85 9.42
N MET A 164 -7.41 -2.83 10.43
CA MET A 164 -7.75 -2.36 11.77
C MET A 164 -8.05 -0.86 11.82
N GLU A 165 -7.39 -0.06 10.98
CA GLU A 165 -7.72 1.36 10.79
C GLU A 165 -9.03 1.58 10.01
N GLY A 166 -9.65 0.50 9.52
CA GLY A 166 -10.90 0.53 8.77
C GLY A 166 -10.71 0.75 7.26
N PHE A 167 -9.49 0.66 6.75
CA PHE A 167 -9.26 0.66 5.31
C PHE A 167 -9.58 -0.70 4.72
N ASN A 168 -10.29 -0.72 3.59
CA ASN A 168 -10.55 -1.95 2.86
C ASN A 168 -9.32 -2.33 2.02
N VAL A 169 -8.41 -3.14 2.57
CA VAL A 169 -7.15 -3.51 1.91
C VAL A 169 -7.13 -4.97 1.48
N HIS A 170 -6.77 -5.20 0.22
CA HIS A 170 -6.58 -6.51 -0.37
C HIS A 170 -5.12 -6.69 -0.79
N LEU A 171 -4.52 -7.80 -0.39
CA LEU A 171 -3.19 -8.20 -0.86
C LEU A 171 -3.35 -9.17 -2.04
N MET A 172 -2.75 -8.83 -3.17
CA MET A 172 -2.67 -9.68 -4.35
C MET A 172 -1.21 -10.03 -4.64
N THR A 173 -0.93 -11.33 -4.70
CA THR A 173 0.38 -11.83 -5.10
C THR A 173 0.38 -12.24 -6.57
N LEU A 174 1.42 -11.86 -7.30
CA LEU A 174 1.62 -12.25 -8.69
C LEU A 174 2.86 -13.14 -8.85
N PRO A 175 2.83 -14.11 -9.78
CA PRO A 175 4.03 -14.84 -10.18
C PRO A 175 5.14 -13.92 -10.67
N GLN A 176 6.39 -14.30 -10.41
CA GLN A 176 7.55 -13.62 -10.97
C GLN A 176 7.61 -13.76 -12.49
N GLY A 177 8.24 -12.79 -13.16
CA GLY A 177 8.54 -12.86 -14.60
C GLY A 177 7.36 -12.64 -15.54
N LEU A 178 6.18 -12.24 -15.04
CA LEU A 178 5.05 -11.91 -15.89
C LEU A 178 5.35 -10.66 -16.75
N PRO A 179 5.02 -10.68 -18.06
CA PRO A 179 5.10 -9.49 -18.90
C PRO A 179 4.21 -8.36 -18.37
N PRO A 180 4.59 -7.08 -18.55
CA PRO A 180 3.82 -5.96 -18.04
C PRO A 180 2.36 -5.91 -18.50
N TYR A 181 2.08 -6.33 -19.73
CA TYR A 181 0.71 -6.37 -20.24
C TYR A 181 -0.13 -7.42 -19.52
N ASP A 182 0.45 -8.57 -19.18
CA ASP A 182 -0.24 -9.64 -18.46
C ASP A 182 -0.47 -9.26 -17.00
N VAL A 183 0.47 -8.56 -16.38
CA VAL A 183 0.28 -7.95 -15.06
C VAL A 183 -0.90 -6.98 -15.12
N ALA A 184 -0.88 -6.02 -16.05
CA ALA A 184 -1.96 -5.04 -16.22
C ALA A 184 -3.33 -5.69 -16.45
N TYR A 185 -3.39 -6.70 -17.33
CA TYR A 185 -4.62 -7.44 -17.61
C TYR A 185 -5.16 -8.16 -16.37
N ARG A 186 -4.29 -8.86 -15.62
CA ARG A 186 -4.68 -9.57 -14.39
C ARG A 186 -5.17 -8.62 -13.32
N LEU A 187 -4.52 -7.47 -13.16
CA LEU A 187 -4.91 -6.44 -12.20
C LEU A 187 -6.25 -5.81 -12.55
N ALA A 188 -6.42 -5.34 -13.79
CA ALA A 188 -7.67 -4.73 -14.24
C ALA A 188 -8.84 -5.72 -14.10
N ARG A 189 -8.63 -6.99 -14.48
CA ARG A 189 -9.62 -8.05 -14.30
C ARG A 189 -9.92 -8.33 -12.82
N HIS A 190 -8.88 -8.48 -11.99
CA HIS A 190 -9.07 -8.72 -10.56
C HIS A 190 -9.86 -7.59 -9.91
N ILE A 191 -9.56 -6.34 -10.23
CA ILE A 191 -10.29 -5.18 -9.70
C ILE A 191 -11.74 -5.17 -10.18
N HIS A 192 -11.98 -5.46 -11.47
CA HIS A 192 -13.34 -5.58 -12.00
C HIS A 192 -14.15 -6.67 -11.26
N ASP A 193 -13.54 -7.83 -11.04
CA ASP A 193 -14.17 -8.95 -10.33
C ASP A 193 -14.34 -8.66 -8.82
N THR A 194 -13.35 -8.01 -8.18
CA THR A 194 -13.33 -7.70 -6.75
C THR A 194 -14.22 -6.52 -6.39
N LEU A 195 -14.35 -5.49 -7.22
CA LEU A 195 -15.29 -4.38 -6.99
C LEU A 195 -16.72 -4.86 -6.86
N LYS A 196 -17.11 -5.87 -7.66
CA LYS A 196 -18.42 -6.49 -7.56
C LYS A 196 -18.65 -7.12 -6.18
N VAL A 197 -17.63 -7.74 -5.60
CA VAL A 197 -17.71 -8.40 -4.28
C VAL A 197 -17.54 -7.40 -3.12
N ALA A 198 -16.65 -6.42 -3.25
CA ALA A 198 -16.35 -5.43 -2.22
C ALA A 198 -17.49 -4.43 -2.01
N LEU A 199 -18.27 -4.13 -3.05
CA LEU A 199 -19.48 -3.30 -2.95
C LEU A 199 -20.70 -4.07 -2.42
N GLU A 200 -20.69 -5.39 -2.47
CA GLU A 200 -21.76 -6.28 -1.97
C GLU A 200 -21.47 -6.83 -0.57
N GLY A 201 -20.31 -6.54 0.01
CA GLY A 201 -19.90 -7.01 1.33
C GLY A 201 -20.74 -6.40 2.46
N GLU A 202 -21.29 -7.24 3.34
CA GLU A 202 -22.03 -6.84 4.54
C GLU A 202 -21.25 -5.79 5.35
N ALA A 203 -21.95 -4.75 5.81
CA ALA A 203 -21.40 -3.77 6.74
C ALA A 203 -20.83 -4.51 7.97
N PHE A 204 -19.53 -4.39 8.20
CA PHE A 204 -18.86 -5.09 9.30
C PHE A 204 -19.26 -4.47 10.64
N THR A 205 -19.79 -5.27 11.56
CA THR A 205 -20.08 -4.82 12.92
C THR A 205 -18.77 -4.73 13.72
N PRO A 206 -18.37 -3.53 14.21
CA PRO A 206 -17.20 -3.40 15.07
C PRO A 206 -17.42 -4.10 16.42
N TYR A 207 -16.35 -4.54 17.06
CA TYR A 207 -16.40 -5.07 18.43
C TYR A 207 -15.27 -4.51 19.29
N LYS A 208 -15.45 -4.59 20.61
CA LYS A 208 -14.46 -4.12 21.59
C LYS A 208 -13.58 -5.30 22.05
N ALA A 209 -12.27 -5.09 22.02
CA ALA A 209 -11.26 -5.99 22.57
C ALA A 209 -10.64 -5.34 23.80
N GLU A 210 -10.64 -6.06 24.92
CA GLU A 210 -9.84 -5.68 26.07
C GLU A 210 -8.40 -6.14 25.85
N VAL A 211 -7.46 -5.21 26.04
CA VAL A 211 -6.01 -5.39 25.95
C VAL A 211 -5.43 -4.92 27.27
N THR A 212 -4.84 -5.82 28.04
CA THR A 212 -4.03 -5.45 29.21
C THR A 212 -2.58 -5.36 28.77
N ALA A 213 -1.93 -4.21 28.98
CA ALA A 213 -0.56 -3.99 28.55
C ALA A 213 0.33 -3.64 29.76
N GLU A 214 1.42 -4.40 29.94
CA GLU A 214 2.48 -4.05 30.88
C GLU A 214 3.65 -3.43 30.09
N GLY A 215 4.02 -2.17 30.36
CA GLY A 215 5.11 -1.48 29.64
C GLY A 215 4.90 0.02 29.45
N ASP A 216 5.49 0.60 28.38
CA ASP A 216 5.34 2.01 28.04
C ASP A 216 3.97 2.32 27.41
N LEU A 217 2.99 2.52 28.28
CA LEU A 217 1.60 2.82 27.91
C LEU A 217 1.46 4.08 27.05
N LYS A 218 2.38 5.05 27.16
CA LYS A 218 2.33 6.28 26.36
C LYS A 218 2.63 6.00 24.90
N SER A 219 3.56 5.08 24.63
CA SER A 219 3.89 4.65 23.27
C SER A 219 2.72 3.91 22.62
N LEU A 220 2.01 3.06 23.37
CA LEU A 220 0.79 2.38 22.88
C LEU A 220 -0.33 3.38 22.56
N SER A 221 -0.64 4.30 23.47
CA SER A 221 -1.67 5.32 23.22
C SER A 221 -1.34 6.21 22.02
N ARG A 222 -0.07 6.58 21.86
CA ARG A 222 0.39 7.38 20.71
C ARG A 222 0.21 6.61 19.40
N LEU A 223 0.61 5.33 19.37
CA LEU A 223 0.45 4.45 18.23
C LEU A 223 -1.04 4.40 17.81
N LEU A 224 -1.92 3.98 18.72
CA LEU A 224 -3.36 3.87 18.43
C LEU A 224 -3.96 5.20 17.94
N SER A 225 -3.54 6.33 18.52
CA SER A 225 -4.02 7.67 18.14
C SER A 225 -3.55 8.08 16.74
N VAL A 226 -2.28 7.85 16.41
CA VAL A 226 -1.71 8.17 15.08
C VAL A 226 -2.42 7.41 13.99
N HIS A 227 -2.81 6.17 14.28
CA HIS A 227 -3.50 5.26 13.36
C HIS A 227 -5.02 5.37 13.40
N GLY A 228 -5.59 6.34 14.15
CA GLY A 228 -7.03 6.56 14.22
C GLY A 228 -7.83 5.37 14.77
N ILE A 229 -7.18 4.45 15.48
CA ILE A 229 -7.82 3.28 16.09
C ILE A 229 -8.51 3.75 17.37
N PRO A 230 -9.85 3.64 17.52
CA PRO A 230 -10.52 4.12 18.73
C PRO A 230 -10.18 3.25 19.94
N PHE A 231 -9.82 3.87 21.07
CA PHE A 231 -9.54 3.16 22.31
C PHE A 231 -9.99 3.95 23.55
N GLU A 232 -10.32 3.22 24.61
CA GLU A 232 -10.53 3.73 25.97
C GLU A 232 -9.39 3.22 26.86
N GLN A 233 -8.90 4.04 27.79
CA GLN A 233 -7.83 3.67 28.72
C GLN A 233 -8.33 3.78 30.16
N ASP A 234 -8.16 2.71 30.93
CA ASP A 234 -8.44 2.63 32.37
C ASP A 234 -7.23 2.02 33.08
N GLY A 235 -6.31 2.87 33.57
CA GLY A 235 -5.04 2.43 34.13
C GLY A 235 -4.14 1.76 33.08
N ASP A 236 -3.82 0.49 33.31
CA ASP A 236 -3.05 -0.43 32.44
C ASP A 236 -3.94 -1.24 31.48
N ARG A 237 -5.26 -1.06 31.56
CA ARG A 237 -6.25 -1.68 30.70
C ARG A 237 -6.64 -0.76 29.55
N PHE A 238 -6.60 -1.30 28.33
CA PHE A 238 -7.05 -0.64 27.11
C PHE A 238 -8.26 -1.39 26.56
N ILE A 239 -9.31 -0.65 26.17
CA ILE A 239 -10.43 -1.20 25.42
C ILE A 239 -10.34 -0.65 24.01
N VAL A 240 -9.83 -1.46 23.10
CA VAL A 240 -9.62 -1.09 21.70
C VAL A 240 -10.87 -1.48 20.90
N THR A 241 -11.41 -0.54 20.12
CA THR A 241 -12.47 -0.85 19.16
C THR A 241 -11.82 -1.34 17.88
N VAL A 242 -12.10 -2.59 17.52
CA VAL A 242 -11.52 -3.25 16.37
C VAL A 242 -12.60 -3.44 15.31
N ILE A 243 -12.27 -3.06 14.09
CA ILE A 243 -13.08 -3.41 12.94
C ILE A 243 -12.65 -4.84 12.54
N ASN A 244 -13.55 -5.82 12.75
CA ASN A 244 -13.45 -7.21 12.30
C ASN A 244 -12.56 -8.18 13.12
N ARG A 245 -12.78 -9.49 12.89
CA ARG A 245 -12.32 -10.75 13.55
C ARG A 245 -10.81 -10.94 13.79
N PHE A 246 -10.04 -9.88 13.62
CA PHE A 246 -8.57 -9.84 13.65
C PHE A 246 -8.01 -9.57 15.05
N THR A 247 -8.70 -9.95 16.12
CA THR A 247 -8.16 -9.93 17.50
C THR A 247 -6.82 -10.65 17.60
N ASP A 248 -6.66 -11.74 16.84
CA ASP A 248 -5.43 -12.53 16.81
C ASP A 248 -4.30 -11.81 16.07
N GLN A 249 -4.60 -10.78 15.29
CA GLN A 249 -3.63 -9.93 14.58
C GLN A 249 -3.30 -8.64 15.35
N LEU A 250 -4.06 -8.34 16.41
CA LEU A 250 -3.79 -7.25 17.34
C LEU A 250 -2.63 -7.58 18.27
N LEU A 251 -2.67 -8.80 18.84
CA LEU A 251 -1.62 -9.36 19.70
C LEU A 251 -0.21 -9.08 19.16
N PRO A 252 0.08 -9.30 17.88
CA PRO A 252 1.46 -9.32 17.47
C PRO A 252 1.95 -7.98 16.90
N ILE A 253 1.02 -7.10 16.51
CA ILE A 253 1.29 -5.66 16.40
C ILE A 253 1.73 -5.14 17.76
N ILE A 254 1.04 -5.55 18.82
CA ILE A 254 1.32 -5.12 20.20
C ILE A 254 2.64 -5.74 20.73
N ASP A 255 2.89 -7.04 20.50
CA ASP A 255 4.12 -7.74 20.89
C ASP A 255 5.39 -7.19 20.21
N HIS A 256 5.27 -6.62 19.00
CA HIS A 256 6.42 -6.08 18.27
C HIS A 256 6.95 -4.76 18.86
N PHE A 257 6.14 -4.02 19.62
CA PHE A 257 6.47 -2.66 20.08
C PHE A 257 6.60 -2.51 21.60
N ILE A 258 6.12 -3.49 22.37
CA ILE A 258 6.17 -3.43 23.82
C ILE A 258 6.78 -4.75 24.29
N PRO A 259 7.82 -4.75 25.14
CA PRO A 259 8.27 -5.97 25.79
C PRO A 259 7.20 -6.39 26.80
N ILE A 260 6.16 -7.08 26.32
CA ILE A 260 5.02 -7.51 27.11
C ILE A 260 5.38 -8.82 27.79
N TYR A 261 5.22 -8.87 29.11
CA TYR A 261 5.39 -10.09 29.89
C TYR A 261 4.12 -10.95 29.93
N SER A 262 2.93 -10.35 29.76
CA SER A 262 1.69 -11.07 29.44
C SER A 262 0.64 -10.15 28.78
N LEU A 263 0.08 -10.56 27.63
CA LEU A 263 -1.10 -9.93 27.03
C LEU A 263 -2.25 -10.93 27.05
N SER A 264 -3.44 -10.52 27.47
CA SER A 264 -4.66 -11.30 27.30
C SER A 264 -5.65 -10.48 26.49
N VAL A 265 -6.12 -11.04 25.37
CA VAL A 265 -7.17 -10.43 24.55
C VAL A 265 -8.48 -11.14 24.86
N ARG A 266 -9.41 -10.39 25.46
CA ARG A 266 -10.77 -10.90 25.69
C ARG A 266 -11.74 -10.10 24.85
N ARG A 267 -12.47 -10.79 23.97
CA ARG A 267 -13.64 -10.19 23.32
C ARG A 267 -14.66 -9.85 24.39
N LEU A 268 -15.04 -8.59 24.48
CA LEU A 268 -16.14 -8.17 25.33
C LEU A 268 -17.44 -8.56 24.62
N ALA A 269 -18.34 -9.24 25.33
CA ALA A 269 -19.68 -9.48 24.82
C ALA A 269 -20.37 -8.12 24.61
N GLN A 270 -21.07 -7.97 23.48
CA GLN A 270 -21.88 -6.78 23.19
C GLN A 270 -23.03 -6.65 24.20
#